data_AF-A0A6J0BYR3-F1
#
_entry.id   AF-A0A6J0BYR3-F1
#
_cell.length_a   1.000
_cell.length_b   1.000
_cell.length_c   1.000
_cell.angle_alpha   90.00
_cell.angle_beta   90.00
_cell.angle_gamma   90.00
#
_symmetry.space_group_name_H-M   'P 1'
#
loop_
_entity.id
_entity.type
_entity.pdbx_description
1 polymer ?
#
loop_
_entity_poly.entity_id
_entity_poly.type
_entity_poly.pdbx_seq_one_letter_code
_entity_poly.pdbx_strand_id
1 'polypeptide(L)'
;MDPIKLRFYVEKYAKENRETKLVETFYATPKNRSITGKFYAKHEANTSMNAPQEYIDLIAKSVSYVPKDTYKYRPPAVNMDYGWFTEPLIPRSKDPRLYFPAKQCDFIKNELLIRHQNKGVPEEKFKGVPFKS
;
A
#
# COMPACT_ATOMS: atom_id res chain seq x y z
N MET A 1 2.23 -53.40 1.45
CA MET A 1 2.24 -52.05 0.83
C MET A 1 2.46 -52.24 -0.66
N ASP A 2 1.64 -51.61 -1.49
CA ASP A 2 1.70 -51.71 -2.95
C ASP A 2 3.00 -51.05 -3.48
N PRO A 3 3.90 -51.76 -4.16
CA PRO A 3 5.23 -51.23 -4.54
C PRO A 3 5.15 -50.07 -5.53
N ILE A 4 4.10 -50.04 -6.36
CA ILE A 4 3.84 -48.95 -7.31
C ILE A 4 3.44 -47.67 -6.57
N LYS A 5 2.57 -47.80 -5.55
CA LYS A 5 2.16 -46.65 -4.72
C LYS A 5 3.34 -46.10 -3.93
N LEU A 6 4.21 -46.97 -3.42
CA LEU A 6 5.41 -46.55 -2.70
C LEU A 6 6.32 -45.68 -3.58
N ARG A 7 6.58 -46.10 -4.82
CA ARG A 7 7.36 -45.31 -5.79
C ARG A 7 6.74 -43.93 -6.04
N PHE A 8 5.43 -43.90 -6.27
CA PHE A 8 4.70 -42.65 -6.52
C PHE A 8 4.81 -41.68 -5.34
N TYR A 9 4.61 -42.16 -4.10
CA TYR A 9 4.73 -41.32 -2.91
C TYR A 9 6.15 -40.82 -2.70
N VAL A 10 7.17 -41.66 -2.91
CA VAL A 10 8.58 -41.25 -2.80
C VAL A 10 8.91 -40.14 -3.79
N GLU A 11 8.48 -40.25 -5.05
CA GLU A 11 8.71 -39.22 -6.06
C GLU A 11 7.99 -37.91 -5.71
N LYS A 12 6.71 -38.01 -5.29
CA LYS A 12 5.92 -36.86 -4.87
C LYS A 12 6.57 -36.12 -3.69
N TYR A 13 6.91 -36.82 -2.62
CA TYR A 13 7.53 -36.21 -1.45
C TYR A 13 8.94 -35.68 -1.74
N ALA A 14 9.72 -36.35 -2.60
CA ALA A 14 11.01 -35.85 -3.03
C ALA A 14 10.89 -34.53 -3.81
N LYS A 15 9.83 -34.36 -4.60
CA LYS A 15 9.55 -33.11 -5.30
C LYS A 15 9.10 -32.02 -4.34
N GLU A 16 8.14 -32.31 -3.47
CA GLU A 16 7.65 -31.36 -2.45
C GLU A 16 8.80 -30.87 -1.54
N ASN A 17 9.68 -31.77 -1.08
CA ASN A 17 10.81 -31.41 -0.22
C ASN A 17 11.86 -30.51 -0.91
N ARG A 18 12.02 -30.60 -2.24
CA ARG A 18 12.92 -29.71 -2.99
C ARG A 18 12.36 -28.30 -3.12
N GLU A 19 11.04 -28.18 -3.21
CA GLU A 19 10.34 -26.91 -3.42
C GLU A 19 10.00 -26.23 -2.09
N THR A 20 9.90 -27.00 -1.01
CA THR A 20 9.65 -26.48 0.34
C THR A 20 10.88 -25.74 0.85
N LYS A 21 10.77 -24.42 1.01
CA LYS A 21 11.77 -23.61 1.70
C LYS A 21 11.30 -23.34 3.11
N LEU A 22 12.02 -23.92 4.08
CA LEU A 22 11.85 -23.55 5.48
C LEU A 22 12.53 -22.19 5.69
N VAL A 23 11.81 -21.24 6.26
CA VAL A 23 12.35 -19.95 6.65
C VAL A 23 12.13 -19.78 8.14
N GLU A 24 13.19 -19.96 8.93
CA GLU A 24 13.14 -19.97 10.39
C GLU A 24 13.00 -18.56 10.97
N THR A 25 13.66 -17.59 10.34
CA THR A 25 13.63 -16.17 10.74
C THR A 25 12.68 -15.38 9.86
N PHE A 26 11.86 -14.53 10.47
CA PHE A 26 11.02 -13.61 9.72
C PHE A 26 11.86 -12.71 8.81
N TYR A 27 11.49 -12.64 7.52
CA TYR A 27 12.03 -11.69 6.56
C TYR A 27 10.88 -10.86 5.99
N ALA A 28 11.01 -9.53 6.07
CA ALA A 28 9.98 -8.65 5.54
C ALA A 28 10.01 -8.67 4.01
N THR A 29 8.90 -9.12 3.40
CA THR A 29 8.69 -9.05 1.94
C THR A 29 7.65 -7.99 1.60
N PRO A 30 8.04 -6.70 1.55
CA PRO A 30 7.09 -5.60 1.39
C PRO A 30 6.38 -5.58 0.03
N LYS A 31 6.89 -6.30 -0.98
CA LYS A 31 6.31 -6.35 -2.33
C LYS A 31 5.10 -7.27 -2.44
N ASN A 32 4.91 -8.18 -1.49
CA ASN A 32 3.81 -9.14 -1.54
C ASN A 32 2.51 -8.47 -1.09
N ARG A 33 1.42 -8.75 -1.82
CA ARG A 33 0.09 -8.27 -1.42
C ARG A 33 -0.30 -8.90 -0.09
N SER A 34 -0.91 -8.11 0.78
CA SER A 34 -1.48 -8.63 2.01
C SER A 34 -2.58 -9.64 1.68
N ILE A 35 -2.56 -10.76 2.38
CA ILE A 35 -3.61 -11.76 2.28
C ILE A 35 -4.86 -11.19 2.97
N THR A 36 -6.03 -11.37 2.35
CA THR A 36 -7.29 -10.86 2.91
C THR A 36 -7.63 -11.55 4.24
N GLY A 37 -8.24 -10.83 5.18
CA GLY A 37 -8.56 -11.32 6.53
C GLY A 37 -9.27 -12.68 6.62
N LYS A 38 -10.06 -13.05 5.60
CA LYS A 38 -10.76 -14.34 5.52
C LYS A 38 -9.86 -15.58 5.50
N PHE A 39 -8.56 -15.44 5.22
CA PHE A 39 -7.61 -16.55 5.22
C PHE A 39 -6.97 -16.77 6.60
N TYR A 40 -7.15 -15.84 7.53
CA TYR A 40 -6.62 -15.96 8.89
C TYR A 40 -7.73 -16.42 9.83
N ALA A 41 -7.39 -17.24 10.82
CA ALA A 41 -8.33 -17.56 11.88
C ALA A 41 -8.57 -16.33 12.76
N LYS A 42 -9.76 -16.23 13.38
CA LYS A 42 -10.14 -15.08 14.23
C LYS A 42 -9.15 -14.83 15.37
N HIS A 43 -8.50 -15.87 15.89
CA HIS A 43 -7.53 -15.80 16.97
C HIS A 43 -6.09 -15.49 16.50
N GLU A 44 -5.80 -15.64 15.20
CA GLU A 44 -4.51 -15.27 14.59
C GLU A 44 -4.50 -13.79 14.17
N ALA A 45 -5.68 -13.18 14.04
CA ALA A 45 -5.81 -11.78 13.73
C ALA A 45 -5.31 -10.93 14.92
N ASN A 46 -4.09 -10.41 14.80
CA ASN A 46 -3.60 -9.39 15.72
C ASN A 46 -4.51 -8.17 15.63
N THR A 47 -5.15 -7.81 16.73
CA THR A 47 -5.84 -6.52 16.86
C THR A 47 -4.82 -5.41 16.61
N SER A 48 -5.22 -4.35 15.89
CA SER A 48 -4.34 -3.23 15.51
C SER A 48 -3.57 -2.60 16.67
N MET A 49 -4.07 -2.73 17.90
CA MET A 49 -3.42 -2.22 19.12
C MET A 49 -2.20 -3.04 19.59
N ASN A 50 -2.09 -4.31 19.19
CA ASN A 50 -1.03 -5.22 19.68
C ASN A 50 0.03 -5.52 18.62
N ALA A 51 0.01 -4.83 17.48
CA ALA A 51 1.00 -5.04 16.44
C ALA A 51 2.37 -4.48 16.87
N PRO A 52 3.48 -5.25 16.74
CA PRO A 52 4.82 -4.74 16.99
C PRO A 52 5.12 -3.50 16.14
N GLN A 53 5.64 -2.45 16.77
CA GLN A 53 5.93 -1.18 16.11
C GLN A 53 6.88 -1.35 14.92
N GLU A 54 7.86 -2.25 15.05
CA GLU A 54 8.82 -2.57 13.98
C GLU A 54 8.13 -2.99 12.67
N TYR A 55 7.04 -3.75 12.76
CA TYR A 55 6.28 -4.17 11.58
C TYR A 55 5.45 -3.03 10.98
N ILE A 56 4.91 -2.15 11.83
CA ILE A 56 4.21 -0.94 11.38
C ILE A 56 5.19 -0.05 10.61
N ASP A 57 6.38 0.16 11.15
CA ASP A 57 7.43 0.99 10.53
C ASP A 57 7.90 0.38 9.21
N LEU A 58 8.01 -0.95 9.12
CA LEU A 58 8.33 -1.66 7.88
C LEU A 58 7.25 -1.48 6.80
N ILE A 59 5.97 -1.55 7.17
CA ILE A 59 4.84 -1.33 6.26
C ILE A 59 4.80 0.14 5.83
N ALA A 60 4.95 1.07 6.77
CA ALA A 60 4.99 2.49 6.47
C ALA A 60 6.12 2.79 5.48
N LYS A 61 7.32 2.30 5.78
CA LYS A 61 8.51 2.47 4.92
C LYS A 61 8.31 1.89 3.52
N SER A 62 7.61 0.77 3.36
CA SER A 62 7.37 0.19 2.03
C SER A 62 6.34 0.96 1.22
N VAL A 63 5.29 1.48 1.87
CA VAL A 63 4.22 2.24 1.23
C VAL A 63 4.69 3.64 0.85
N SER A 64 5.43 4.31 1.74
CA SER A 64 5.91 5.68 1.54
C SER A 64 7.33 5.74 1.00
N TYR A 65 7.86 4.67 0.42
CA TYR A 65 9.26 4.59 0.00
C TYR A 65 9.57 5.64 -1.08
N VAL A 66 10.28 6.70 -0.71
CA VAL A 66 10.78 7.70 -1.66
C VAL A 66 12.26 7.43 -1.90
N PRO A 67 12.81 7.69 -3.10
CA PRO A 67 14.24 7.54 -3.36
C PRO A 67 15.13 8.26 -2.32
N LYS A 68 14.68 9.39 -1.77
CA LYS A 68 15.30 10.13 -0.65
C LYS A 68 15.55 9.28 0.61
N ASP A 69 14.74 8.26 0.84
CA ASP A 69 14.88 7.37 1.99
C ASP A 69 15.99 6.32 1.76
N THR A 70 16.38 6.08 0.50
CA THR A 70 17.45 5.15 0.12
C THR A 70 18.84 5.78 0.25
N TYR A 71 19.02 7.00 -0.24
CA TYR A 71 20.32 7.67 -0.30
C TYR A 71 20.29 8.97 0.50
N LYS A 72 21.23 9.12 1.45
CA LYS A 72 21.38 10.37 2.24
C LYS A 72 22.00 11.52 1.45
N TYR A 73 22.56 11.24 0.28
CA TYR A 73 23.27 12.18 -0.58
C TYR A 73 22.52 12.38 -1.90
N ARG A 74 22.98 13.34 -2.72
CA ARG A 74 22.39 13.64 -4.02
C ARG A 74 22.26 12.36 -4.87
N PRO A 75 21.18 12.18 -5.66
CA PRO A 75 20.99 11.00 -6.48
C PRO A 75 22.23 10.64 -7.30
N PRO A 76 22.66 9.37 -7.31
CA PRO A 76 23.90 8.95 -7.96
C PRO A 76 23.86 9.05 -9.49
N ALA A 77 22.66 9.19 -10.08
CA ALA A 77 22.48 9.30 -11.52
C ALA A 77 21.49 10.43 -11.88
N VAL A 78 21.70 11.08 -13.02
CA VAL A 78 20.91 12.23 -13.49
C VAL A 78 19.43 11.89 -13.67
N ASN A 79 19.13 10.68 -14.13
CA ASN A 79 17.76 10.19 -14.27
C ASN A 79 17.03 10.02 -12.93
N MET A 80 17.76 9.80 -11.84
CA MET A 80 17.18 9.73 -10.49
C MET A 80 16.89 11.12 -9.91
N ASP A 81 17.52 12.18 -10.43
CA ASP A 81 17.30 13.57 -9.99
C ASP A 81 15.85 14.02 -10.26
N TYR A 82 15.23 13.54 -11.36
CA TYR A 82 13.82 13.83 -11.67
C TYR A 82 12.85 13.36 -10.58
N GLY A 83 13.10 12.18 -9.99
CA GLY A 83 12.27 11.64 -8.91
C GLY A 83 12.60 12.20 -7.53
N TRP A 84 13.68 12.98 -7.43
CA TRP A 84 14.15 13.59 -6.19
C TRP A 84 13.47 14.93 -5.91
N PHE A 85 12.82 15.53 -6.90
CA PHE A 85 12.12 16.83 -6.81
C PHE A 85 12.96 17.90 -6.10
N THR A 86 14.27 17.91 -6.35
CA THR A 86 15.23 18.87 -5.80
C THR A 86 14.85 20.28 -6.23
N GLU A 87 14.40 20.38 -7.47
CA GLU A 87 13.77 21.56 -8.05
C GLU A 87 12.40 21.16 -8.64
N PRO A 88 11.40 22.07 -8.63
CA PRO A 88 10.13 21.80 -9.27
C PRO A 88 10.34 21.66 -10.79
N LEU A 89 9.77 20.59 -11.38
CA LEU A 89 9.80 20.32 -12.84
C LEU A 89 9.36 21.52 -13.68
N ILE A 90 8.42 22.31 -13.14
CA ILE A 90 7.99 23.56 -13.73
C ILE A 90 8.55 24.67 -12.84
N PRO A 91 9.45 25.53 -13.34
CA PRO A 91 10.00 26.63 -12.57
C PRO A 91 8.86 27.53 -12.11
N ARG A 92 8.74 27.69 -10.79
CA ARG A 92 7.73 28.55 -10.19
C ARG A 92 8.30 29.95 -10.04
N SER A 93 7.50 30.96 -10.39
CA SER A 93 7.86 32.35 -10.10
C SER A 93 8.00 32.54 -8.59
N LYS A 94 9.08 33.22 -8.18
CA LYS A 94 9.27 33.68 -6.80
C LYS A 94 8.47 34.95 -6.51
N ASP A 95 7.97 35.62 -7.55
CA ASP A 95 7.15 36.81 -7.39
C ASP A 95 5.75 36.41 -6.88
N PRO A 96 5.35 36.85 -5.67
CA PRO A 96 4.03 36.56 -5.12
C PRO A 96 2.87 37.10 -5.98
N ARG A 97 3.12 38.07 -6.86
CA ARG A 97 2.14 38.60 -7.82
C ARG A 97 1.84 37.66 -8.97
N LEU A 98 2.74 36.71 -9.24
CA LEU A 98 2.63 35.74 -10.33
C LEU A 98 2.51 34.30 -9.80
N TYR A 99 2.46 34.13 -8.48
CA TYR A 99 2.35 32.84 -7.82
C TYR A 99 0.96 32.65 -7.21
N PHE A 100 0.10 31.94 -7.93
CA PHE A 100 -1.28 31.65 -7.53
C PHE A 100 -1.47 30.15 -7.27
N PRO A 101 -0.93 29.59 -6.17
CA PRO A 101 -1.18 28.20 -5.84
C PRO A 101 -2.66 28.02 -5.52
N ALA A 102 -3.33 27.10 -6.20
CA ALA A 102 -4.65 26.64 -5.80
C ALA A 102 -4.53 25.99 -4.42
N LYS A 103 -5.00 26.69 -3.37
CA LYS A 103 -4.89 26.22 -1.99
C LYS A 103 -5.70 24.94 -1.74
N GLN A 104 -6.80 24.79 -2.47
CA GLN A 104 -7.69 23.63 -2.40
C GLN A 104 -8.33 23.44 -3.78
N CYS A 105 -8.74 22.20 -4.07
CA CYS A 105 -9.59 21.90 -5.21
C CYS A 105 -11.05 22.19 -4.81
N ASP A 106 -11.79 22.90 -5.67
CA ASP A 106 -13.20 23.26 -5.42
C ASP A 106 -14.06 22.03 -5.12
N PHE A 107 -13.76 20.89 -5.76
CA PHE A 107 -14.41 19.62 -5.48
C PHE A 107 -14.23 19.19 -4.02
N ILE A 108 -12.99 19.20 -3.51
CA ILE A 108 -12.67 18.80 -2.13
C ILE A 108 -13.29 19.79 -1.14
N LYS A 109 -13.24 21.09 -1.46
CA LYS A 109 -13.84 22.14 -0.62
C LYS A 109 -15.35 21.96 -0.49
N ASN A 110 -16.04 21.71 -1.60
CA ASN A 110 -17.49 21.47 -1.61
C ASN A 110 -17.85 20.19 -0.86
N GLU A 111 -17.11 19.10 -1.07
CA GLU A 111 -17.30 17.83 -0.38
C GLU A 111 -17.13 17.98 1.15
N LEU A 112 -16.10 18.70 1.60
CA LEU A 112 -15.89 18.99 3.02
C LEU A 112 -17.02 19.83 3.61
N LEU A 113 -17.51 20.82 2.85
CA LEU A 113 -18.63 21.67 3.27
C LEU A 113 -19.94 20.87 3.38
N ILE A 114 -20.25 20.02 2.41
CA ILE A 114 -21.39 19.10 2.43
C ILE A 114 -21.30 18.16 3.64
N ARG A 115 -20.14 17.52 3.87
CA ARG A 115 -19.93 16.64 5.03
C ARG A 115 -20.08 17.36 6.37
N HIS A 116 -19.58 18.59 6.45
CA HIS A 116 -19.73 19.43 7.64
C HIS A 116 -21.20 19.79 7.89
N GLN A 117 -21.94 20.17 6.84
CA GLN A 117 -23.39 20.43 6.92
C GLN A 117 -24.18 19.17 7.31
N ASN A 118 -23.78 18.02 6.78
CA ASN A 118 -24.42 16.73 7.03
C ASN A 118 -23.99 16.07 8.35
N LYS A 119 -23.16 16.73 9.17
CA LYS A 119 -22.70 16.26 10.49
C LYS A 119 -22.18 14.81 10.51
N GLY A 120 -21.58 14.35 9.41
CA GLY A 120 -21.06 12.99 9.29
C GLY A 120 -22.11 11.89 9.11
N VAL A 121 -23.37 12.22 8.81
CA VAL A 121 -24.37 11.23 8.40
C VAL A 121 -23.96 10.69 7.01
N PRO A 122 -23.75 9.36 6.85
CA PRO A 122 -23.47 8.79 5.54
C PRO A 122 -24.71 8.95 4.65
N GLU A 123 -24.60 9.74 3.58
CA GLU A 123 -25.67 9.84 2.58
C GLU A 123 -25.80 8.51 1.84
N GLU A 124 -26.97 7.88 1.94
CA GLU A 124 -27.31 6.79 1.05
C GLU A 124 -27.51 7.35 -0.36
N LYS A 125 -26.64 6.95 -1.29
CA LYS A 125 -26.79 7.32 -2.71
C LYS A 125 -28.14 6.87 -3.22
N PHE A 126 -28.87 7.75 -3.88
CA PHE A 126 -30.14 7.44 -4.53
C PHE A 126 -29.97 6.27 -5.51
N LYS A 127 -30.73 5.18 -5.30
CA LYS A 127 -30.71 3.96 -6.15
C LYS A 127 -31.93 3.85 -7.09
N GLY A 128 -32.76 4.89 -7.18
CA GLY A 128 -33.96 4.88 -8.01
C GLY A 128 -33.71 5.30 -9.45
N VAL A 129 -34.69 5.04 -10.33
CA VAL A 129 -34.71 5.62 -11.68
C VAL A 129 -35.09 7.10 -11.54
N PRO A 130 -34.23 8.04 -11.99
CA PRO A 130 -34.38 9.47 -11.67
C PRO A 130 -35.58 10.15 -12.34
N PHE A 131 -36.15 9.54 -13.38
CA PHE A 131 -37.34 10.04 -14.07
C PHE A 131 -38.30 8.86 -14.33
N LYS A 132 -39.58 9.03 -13.99
CA LYS A 132 -40.63 8.13 -14.48
C LYS A 132 -40.79 8.38 -15.98
N SER A 133 -40.81 7.30 -16.77
CA SER A 133 -41.33 7.32 -18.15
C SER A 133 -42.84 7.51 -18.13
#